data_AF-A0A819YK28-F1
#
_entry.id   AF-A0A819YK28-F1
#
_cell.length_a   1.000
_cell.length_b   1.000
_cell.length_c   1.000
_cell.angle_alpha   90.00
_cell.angle_beta   90.00
_cell.angle_gamma   90.00
#
_symmetry.space_group_name_H-M   'P 1'
#
loop_
_entity.id
_entity.type
_entity.pdbx_description
1 polymer ?
#
loop_
_entity_poly.entity_id
_entity_poly.type
_entity_poly.pdbx_seq_one_letter_code
_entity_poly.pdbx_strand_id
1 'polypeptide(L)'
;MENTSAITEKTPSSTPSIDEKDLVMSMRKLDLIKELGEKQNQFQRLQTHLQQHTDLVTRENQVLREFRKELDMLVQERMSHIEELRLIHADINIMETTIKQADEERARAIQDSKRLLKDYQPIKEQVNKLRDMLNLERLSDHDDDDTTLIAMQLISQQSNDHDLPVNRNSHLSSTGLDNTHEQIPLGISFHHQSQQMTNTTNSNMSTPNNNNNNQQQQQQQASAMNIPKTMGSMGSNLDRASFRQQPPPMKTCQSCQQQIHRNAPICPICKAKSRSRNPKKPKRRHTDVHP
;
A
#
# COMPACT_ATOMS: atom_id res chain seq x y z
N MET A 1 30.55 113.14 -64.90
CA MET A 1 29.35 113.36 -64.08
C MET A 1 28.59 112.06 -64.06
N GLU A 2 28.20 111.67 -62.85
CA GLU A 2 27.48 110.46 -62.45
C GLU A 2 26.24 110.21 -63.34
N ASN A 3 25.60 109.04 -63.42
CA ASN A 3 25.36 108.07 -62.37
C ASN A 3 24.69 106.80 -62.96
N THR A 4 24.82 105.70 -62.20
CA THR A 4 23.88 104.57 -62.06
C THR A 4 23.29 103.88 -63.31
N SER A 5 23.78 102.68 -63.61
CA SER A 5 23.00 101.63 -64.28
C SER A 5 22.86 100.43 -63.36
N ALA A 6 21.60 100.03 -63.19
CA ALA A 6 21.08 99.02 -62.29
C ALA A 6 21.64 97.62 -62.59
N ILE A 7 22.13 96.95 -61.55
CA ILE A 7 22.33 95.50 -61.55
C ILE A 7 21.03 94.89 -61.04
N THR A 8 20.24 94.39 -61.99
CA THR A 8 19.05 93.58 -61.74
C THR A 8 19.40 92.22 -61.15
N GLU A 9 18.58 91.84 -60.17
CA GLU A 9 18.50 90.54 -59.51
C GLU A 9 18.53 89.34 -60.47
N LYS A 10 19.22 88.27 -60.05
CA LYS A 10 18.83 86.90 -60.37
C LYS A 10 18.96 86.05 -59.13
N THR A 11 17.87 85.99 -58.37
CA THR A 11 17.53 84.88 -57.48
C THR A 11 17.41 83.59 -58.31
N PRO A 12 18.16 82.52 -58.02
CA PRO A 12 17.85 81.21 -58.58
C PRO A 12 16.81 80.53 -57.68
N SER A 13 15.54 80.83 -57.88
CA SER A 13 14.43 80.01 -57.35
C SER A 13 14.20 78.83 -58.29
N SER A 14 15.08 77.82 -58.23
CA SER A 14 14.83 76.53 -58.88
C SER A 14 14.18 75.58 -57.87
N THR A 15 12.87 75.72 -57.67
CA THR A 15 12.05 74.63 -57.16
C THR A 15 11.94 73.56 -58.24
N PRO A 16 12.38 72.31 -58.00
CA PRO A 16 12.22 71.24 -58.97
C PRO A 16 10.73 70.90 -59.09
N SER A 17 10.17 71.01 -60.30
CA SER A 17 8.83 70.54 -60.64
C SER A 17 8.81 69.01 -60.53
N ILE A 18 8.29 68.49 -59.41
CA ILE A 18 8.06 67.05 -59.23
C ILE A 18 6.93 66.64 -60.19
N ASP A 19 7.17 65.66 -61.05
CA ASP A 19 6.16 65.12 -61.97
C ASP A 19 4.95 64.59 -61.18
N GLU A 20 3.74 65.01 -61.55
CA GLU A 20 2.49 64.64 -60.86
C GLU A 20 2.30 63.11 -60.74
N LYS A 21 2.81 62.36 -61.72
CA LYS A 21 2.84 60.88 -61.70
C LYS A 21 3.73 60.33 -60.59
N ASP A 22 4.86 60.96 -60.31
CA ASP A 22 5.77 60.56 -59.24
C ASP A 22 5.16 60.84 -57.86
N LEU A 23 4.38 61.92 -57.73
CA LEU A 23 3.63 62.20 -56.52
C LEU A 23 2.55 61.14 -56.25
N VAL A 24 1.78 60.76 -57.27
CA VAL A 24 0.75 59.70 -57.16
C VAL A 24 1.37 58.33 -56.83
N MET A 25 2.49 57.98 -57.46
CA MET A 25 3.24 56.75 -57.14
C MET A 25 3.80 56.77 -55.72
N SER A 26 4.31 57.93 -55.27
CA SER A 26 4.81 58.10 -53.91
C SER A 26 3.68 57.95 -52.89
N MET A 27 2.51 58.52 -53.16
CA MET A 27 1.34 58.40 -52.27
C MET A 27 0.87 56.94 -52.14
N ARG A 28 0.79 56.19 -53.24
CA ARG A 28 0.48 54.74 -53.20
C ARG A 28 1.51 53.93 -52.43
N LYS A 29 2.80 54.26 -52.55
CA LYS A 29 3.86 53.61 -51.76
C LYS A 29 3.68 53.86 -50.26
N LEU A 30 3.29 55.08 -49.87
CA LEU A 30 3.00 55.41 -48.48
C LEU A 30 1.79 54.64 -47.93
N ASP A 31 0.74 54.47 -48.74
CA ASP A 31 -0.42 53.65 -48.36
C ASP A 31 -0.03 52.19 -48.10
N LEU A 32 0.81 51.60 -48.98
CA LEU A 32 1.33 50.24 -48.80
C LEU A 32 2.23 50.11 -47.56
N ILE A 33 3.05 51.12 -47.27
CA ILE A 33 3.89 51.14 -46.06
C ILE A 33 3.02 51.19 -44.80
N LYS A 34 1.95 52.00 -44.82
CA LYS A 34 0.99 52.07 -43.71
C LYS A 34 0.30 50.73 -43.49
N GLU A 35 -0.23 50.13 -44.54
CA GLU A 35 -0.88 48.81 -44.47
C GLU A 35 0.10 47.74 -43.97
N LEU A 36 1.34 47.73 -44.46
CA LEU A 36 2.38 46.83 -43.98
C LEU A 36 2.64 47.01 -42.48
N GLY A 37 2.73 48.24 -42.00
CA GLY A 37 2.91 48.54 -40.57
C GLY A 37 1.75 48.01 -39.71
N GLU A 38 0.52 48.20 -40.17
CA GLU A 38 -0.68 47.67 -39.49
C GLU A 38 -0.67 46.13 -39.45
N LYS A 39 -0.35 45.48 -40.58
CA LYS A 39 -0.22 44.02 -40.66
C LYS A 39 0.92 43.48 -39.82
N GLN A 40 2.05 44.16 -39.77
CA GLN A 40 3.20 43.77 -38.96
C GLN A 40 2.88 43.87 -37.46
N ASN A 41 2.12 44.90 -37.04
CA ASN A 41 1.65 44.99 -35.66
C ASN A 41 0.64 43.88 -35.31
N GLN A 42 -0.31 43.58 -36.21
CA GLN A 42 -1.25 42.46 -36.04
C GLN A 42 -0.51 41.12 -35.93
N PHE A 43 0.47 40.89 -36.80
CA PHE A 43 1.32 39.69 -36.78
C PHE A 43 2.06 39.54 -35.45
N GLN A 44 2.70 40.62 -34.94
CA GLN A 44 3.42 40.57 -33.67
C GLN A 44 2.50 40.25 -32.48
N ARG A 45 1.28 40.80 -32.45
CA ARG A 45 0.30 40.47 -31.41
C ARG A 45 -0.11 39.01 -31.46
N LEU A 46 -0.43 38.50 -32.65
CA LEU A 46 -0.78 37.09 -32.86
C LEU A 46 0.36 36.15 -32.49
N GLN A 47 1.59 36.48 -32.88
CA GLN A 47 2.78 35.71 -32.53
C GLN A 47 2.98 35.62 -31.02
N THR A 48 2.80 36.74 -30.30
CA THR A 48 2.91 36.77 -28.83
C THR A 48 1.84 35.90 -28.18
N HIS A 49 0.59 35.98 -28.64
CA HIS A 49 -0.50 35.17 -28.12
C HIS A 49 -0.28 33.67 -28.40
N LEU A 50 0.18 33.32 -29.60
CA LEU A 50 0.49 31.94 -29.96
C LEU A 50 1.61 31.38 -29.07
N GLN A 51 2.64 32.17 -28.80
CA GLN A 51 3.73 31.77 -27.91
C GLN A 51 3.21 31.48 -26.50
N GLN A 52 2.42 32.40 -25.93
CA GLN A 52 1.83 32.22 -24.60
C GLN A 52 0.96 30.96 -24.50
N HIS A 53 0.14 30.70 -25.52
CA HIS A 53 -0.69 29.50 -25.55
C HIS A 53 0.15 28.22 -25.69
N THR A 54 1.22 28.26 -26.48
CA THR A 54 2.15 27.13 -26.63
C THR A 54 2.85 26.83 -25.30
N ASP A 55 3.27 27.85 -24.57
CA ASP A 55 3.91 27.70 -23.25
C ASP A 55 2.92 27.17 -22.20
N LEU A 56 1.66 27.59 -22.25
CA LEU A 56 0.59 27.06 -21.40
C LEU A 56 0.39 25.56 -21.65
N VAL A 57 0.15 25.18 -22.90
CA VAL A 57 -0.08 23.77 -23.29
C VAL A 57 1.14 22.91 -22.94
N THR A 58 2.34 23.43 -23.10
CA THR A 58 3.58 22.71 -22.73
C THR A 58 3.63 22.44 -21.23
N ARG A 59 3.27 23.42 -20.39
CA ARG A 59 3.21 23.26 -18.93
C ARG A 59 2.10 22.30 -18.52
N GLU A 60 0.91 22.40 -19.10
CA GLU A 60 -0.19 21.47 -18.80
C GLU A 60 0.17 20.02 -19.15
N ASN A 61 0.82 19.80 -20.29
CA ASN A 61 1.32 18.47 -20.65
C ASN A 61 2.34 17.93 -19.65
N GLN A 62 3.20 18.80 -19.09
CA GLN A 62 4.15 18.39 -18.06
C GLN A 62 3.42 17.93 -16.79
N VAL A 63 2.47 18.72 -16.31
CA VAL A 63 1.69 18.37 -15.10
C VAL A 63 0.86 17.10 -15.33
N LEU A 64 0.29 16.92 -16.52
CA LEU A 64 -0.43 15.69 -16.87
C LEU A 64 0.49 14.46 -16.86
N ARG A 65 1.74 14.58 -17.30
CA ARG A 65 2.73 13.50 -17.19
C ARG A 65 3.02 13.15 -15.73
N GLU A 66 3.13 14.15 -14.87
CA GLU A 66 3.36 13.94 -13.43
C GLU A 66 2.19 13.21 -12.77
N PHE A 67 0.94 13.59 -13.08
CA PHE A 67 -0.23 12.88 -12.56
C PHE A 67 -0.35 11.44 -13.06
N ARG A 68 -0.01 11.18 -14.33
CA ARG A 68 0.03 9.80 -14.86
C ARG A 68 1.07 8.96 -14.14
N LYS A 69 2.27 9.52 -13.90
CA LYS A 69 3.32 8.84 -13.14
C LYS A 69 2.87 8.55 -11.71
N GLU A 70 2.21 9.50 -11.05
CA GLU A 70 1.68 9.30 -9.70
C GLU A 70 0.64 8.17 -9.68
N LEU A 71 -0.26 8.13 -10.66
CA LEU A 71 -1.23 7.05 -10.81
C LEU A 71 -0.55 5.69 -10.96
N ASP A 72 0.50 5.59 -11.78
CA ASP A 72 1.26 4.34 -11.96
C ASP A 72 1.93 3.88 -10.66
N MET A 73 2.51 4.82 -9.89
CA MET A 73 3.10 4.51 -8.58
C MET A 73 2.04 4.01 -7.59
N LEU A 74 0.87 4.65 -7.54
CA LEU A 74 -0.25 4.22 -6.68
C LEU A 74 -0.77 2.82 -7.06
N VAL A 75 -0.86 2.53 -8.37
CA VAL A 75 -1.24 1.19 -8.84
C VAL A 75 -0.18 0.15 -8.44
N GLN A 76 1.10 0.49 -8.53
CA GLN A 76 2.18 -0.38 -8.08
C GLN A 76 2.12 -0.65 -6.56
N GLU A 77 1.90 0.39 -5.75
CA GLU A 77 1.72 0.25 -4.30
C GLU A 77 0.51 -0.65 -3.98
N ARG A 78 -0.61 -0.48 -4.69
CA ARG A 78 -1.78 -1.35 -4.55
C ARG A 78 -1.43 -2.81 -4.81
N MET A 79 -0.64 -3.10 -5.85
CA MET A 79 -0.22 -4.47 -6.16
C MET A 79 0.73 -5.03 -5.09
N SER A 80 1.61 -4.20 -4.53
CA SER A 80 2.45 -4.58 -3.40
C SER A 80 1.62 -5.01 -2.19
N HIS A 81 0.60 -4.22 -1.82
CA HIS A 81 -0.30 -4.56 -0.71
C HIS A 81 -1.09 -5.85 -0.96
N ILE A 82 -1.49 -6.13 -2.21
CA ILE A 82 -2.17 -7.39 -2.55
C ILE A 82 -1.25 -8.59 -2.30
N GLU A 83 0.05 -8.49 -2.62
CA GLU A 83 0.99 -9.58 -2.35
C GLU A 83 1.25 -9.73 -0.85
N GLU A 84 1.37 -8.64 -0.10
CA GLU A 84 1.48 -8.70 1.37
C GLU A 84 0.27 -9.42 1.99
N LEU A 85 -0.95 -9.10 1.53
CA LEU A 85 -2.14 -9.82 1.96
C LEU A 85 -2.07 -11.30 1.60
N ARG A 86 -1.58 -11.66 0.41
CA ARG A 86 -1.43 -13.06 0.00
C ARG A 86 -0.47 -13.82 0.92
N LEU A 87 0.65 -13.20 1.30
CA LEU A 87 1.62 -13.77 2.24
C LEU A 87 1.02 -13.94 3.64
N ILE A 88 0.28 -12.95 4.15
CA ILE A 88 -0.41 -13.07 5.44
C ILE A 88 -1.39 -14.24 5.43
N HIS A 89 -2.16 -14.44 4.36
CA HIS A 89 -3.05 -15.60 4.26
C HIS A 89 -2.27 -16.93 4.26
N ALA A 90 -1.12 -16.99 3.59
CA ALA A 90 -0.26 -18.17 3.62
C ALA A 90 0.27 -18.46 5.03
N ASP A 91 0.73 -17.43 5.75
CA ASP A 91 1.22 -17.55 7.11
C ASP A 91 0.11 -17.98 8.09
N ILE A 92 -1.11 -17.44 7.94
CA ILE A 92 -2.28 -17.88 8.70
C ILE A 92 -2.51 -19.38 8.49
N ASN A 93 -2.52 -19.84 7.25
CA ASN A 93 -2.74 -21.25 6.94
C ASN A 93 -1.65 -22.16 7.53
N ILE A 94 -0.38 -21.72 7.52
CA ILE A 94 0.73 -22.44 8.15
C ILE A 94 0.52 -22.51 9.66
N MET A 95 0.14 -21.40 10.29
CA MET A 95 -0.11 -21.34 11.73
C MET A 95 -1.30 -22.22 12.14
N GLU A 96 -2.40 -22.20 11.39
CA GLU A 96 -3.56 -23.07 11.62
C GLU A 96 -3.19 -24.55 11.52
N THR A 97 -2.41 -24.91 10.50
CA THR A 97 -1.91 -26.28 10.32
C THR A 97 -0.99 -26.69 11.47
N THR A 98 -0.12 -25.79 11.92
CA THR A 98 0.80 -26.02 13.04
C THR A 98 0.05 -26.24 14.35
N ILE A 99 -0.97 -25.42 14.64
CA ILE A 99 -1.82 -25.56 15.82
C ILE A 99 -2.53 -26.92 15.77
N LYS A 100 -3.14 -27.26 14.63
CA LYS A 100 -3.82 -28.55 14.45
C LYS A 100 -2.89 -29.74 14.69
N GLN A 101 -1.67 -29.70 14.14
CA GLN A 101 -0.68 -30.75 14.35
C GLN A 101 -0.26 -30.87 15.82
N ALA A 102 -0.07 -29.73 16.51
CA ALA A 102 0.26 -29.71 17.92
C ALA A 102 -0.88 -30.26 18.81
N ASP A 103 -2.13 -29.95 18.49
CA ASP A 103 -3.30 -30.49 19.19
C ASP A 103 -3.42 -32.01 18.99
N GLU A 104 -3.20 -32.50 17.77
CA GLU A 104 -3.16 -33.92 17.47
C GLU A 104 -2.02 -34.65 18.21
N GLU A 105 -0.84 -34.03 18.30
CA GLU A 105 0.30 -34.57 19.05
C GLU A 105 0.03 -34.59 20.55
N ARG A 106 -0.54 -33.51 21.11
CA ARG A 106 -0.99 -33.45 22.51
C ARG A 106 -2.02 -34.54 22.79
N ALA A 107 -2.98 -34.75 21.90
CA ALA A 107 -4.00 -35.78 22.06
C ALA A 107 -3.39 -37.19 22.07
N ARG A 108 -2.43 -37.48 21.16
CA ARG A 108 -1.67 -38.74 21.14
C ARG A 108 -0.88 -38.94 22.43
N ALA A 109 -0.14 -37.94 22.88
CA ALA A 109 0.64 -38.03 24.12
C ALA A 109 -0.24 -38.33 25.34
N ILE A 110 -1.41 -37.69 25.45
CA ILE A 110 -2.36 -37.95 26.54
C ILE A 110 -2.92 -39.38 26.45
N GLN A 111 -3.22 -39.88 25.25
CA GLN A 111 -3.68 -41.25 25.06
C GLN A 111 -2.60 -42.27 25.48
N ASP A 112 -1.35 -42.01 25.14
CA ASP A 112 -0.22 -42.84 25.54
C ASP A 112 -0.02 -42.82 27.06
N SER A 113 -0.12 -41.66 27.70
CA SER A 113 -0.10 -41.55 29.18
C SER A 113 -1.24 -42.33 29.84
N LYS A 114 -2.47 -42.28 29.29
CA LYS A 114 -3.61 -43.07 29.77
C LYS A 114 -3.33 -44.57 29.70
N ARG A 115 -2.73 -45.04 28.60
CA ARG A 115 -2.36 -46.45 28.42
C ARG A 115 -1.29 -46.88 29.42
N LEU A 116 -0.22 -46.10 29.57
CA LEU A 116 0.85 -46.39 30.52
C LEU A 116 0.34 -46.44 31.96
N LEU A 117 -0.53 -45.50 32.36
CA LEU A 117 -1.13 -45.50 33.69
C LEU A 117 -1.97 -46.76 33.94
N LYS A 118 -2.72 -47.20 32.92
CA LYS A 118 -3.51 -48.43 32.98
C LYS A 118 -2.63 -49.67 33.21
N ASP A 119 -1.45 -49.72 32.59
CA ASP A 119 -0.51 -50.84 32.70
C ASP A 119 0.33 -50.77 34.00
N TYR A 120 0.61 -49.56 34.51
CA TYR A 120 1.36 -49.31 35.75
C TYR A 120 0.60 -49.81 36.99
N GLN A 121 -0.69 -49.48 37.11
CA GLN A 121 -1.53 -49.81 38.27
C GLN A 121 -1.48 -51.31 38.69
N PRO A 122 -1.69 -52.29 37.79
CA PRO A 122 -1.63 -53.71 38.18
C PRO A 122 -0.22 -54.19 38.54
N ILE A 123 0.82 -53.57 37.99
CA ILE A 123 2.21 -53.90 38.33
C ILE A 123 2.54 -53.36 39.72
N LYS A 124 2.17 -52.11 40.04
CA LYS A 124 2.32 -51.53 41.38
C LYS A 124 1.69 -52.43 42.44
N GLU A 125 0.47 -52.91 42.18
CA GLU A 125 -0.24 -53.83 43.08
C GLU A 125 0.48 -55.17 43.26
N GLN A 126 1.03 -55.75 42.19
CA GLN A 126 1.83 -56.97 42.27
C GLN A 126 3.12 -56.77 43.08
N VAL A 127 3.81 -55.64 42.88
CA VAL A 127 5.00 -55.28 43.66
C VAL A 127 4.64 -55.14 45.14
N ASN A 128 3.54 -54.46 45.46
CA ASN A 128 3.07 -54.32 46.84
C ASN A 128 2.77 -55.68 47.50
N LYS A 129 2.13 -56.61 46.78
CA LYS A 129 1.93 -57.99 47.27
C LYS A 129 3.24 -58.71 47.59
N LEU A 130 4.25 -58.57 46.73
CA LEU A 130 5.56 -59.18 46.96
C LEU A 130 6.30 -58.54 48.15
N ARG A 131 6.18 -57.21 48.32
CA ARG A 131 6.76 -56.50 49.48
C ARG A 131 6.12 -56.96 50.79
N ASP A 132 4.79 -57.13 50.81
CA ASP A 132 4.08 -57.65 51.99
C ASP A 132 4.58 -59.04 52.40
N MET A 133 4.78 -59.94 51.42
CA MET A 133 5.30 -61.29 51.69
C MET A 133 6.70 -61.29 52.31
N LEU A 134 7.47 -60.22 52.09
CA LEU A 134 8.80 -60.01 52.64
C LEU A 134 8.79 -59.17 53.93
N ASN A 135 7.61 -58.79 54.45
CA ASN A 135 7.41 -57.85 55.56
C ASN A 135 8.09 -56.48 55.31
N LEU A 136 8.16 -56.05 54.06
CA LEU A 136 8.62 -54.72 53.68
C LEU A 136 7.43 -53.75 53.64
N GLU A 137 7.68 -52.48 53.93
CA GLU A 137 6.67 -51.43 53.80
C GLU A 137 6.21 -51.29 52.34
N ARG A 138 4.89 -51.18 52.16
CA ARG A 138 4.24 -50.99 50.85
C ARG A 138 4.69 -49.68 50.21
N LEU A 139 4.71 -49.66 48.88
CA LEU A 139 4.81 -48.41 48.13
C LEU A 139 3.52 -47.62 48.35
N SER A 140 3.65 -46.41 48.88
CA SER A 140 2.56 -45.50 49.22
C SER A 140 1.82 -45.00 47.97
N ASP A 141 0.57 -44.58 48.15
CA ASP A 141 -0.15 -43.79 47.14
C ASP A 141 0.48 -42.39 46.97
N HIS A 142 1.24 -41.94 47.95
CA HIS A 142 2.03 -40.71 47.88
C HIS A 142 3.45 -40.92 47.33
N ASP A 143 3.84 -42.17 47.05
CA ASP A 143 5.06 -42.51 46.29
C ASP A 143 4.78 -42.56 44.78
N ASP A 144 3.54 -42.25 44.38
CA ASP A 144 3.27 -41.78 43.03
C ASP A 144 4.04 -40.46 42.88
N ASP A 145 5.26 -40.53 42.32
CA ASP A 145 6.05 -39.34 41.98
C ASP A 145 5.13 -38.28 41.38
N ASP A 146 5.39 -36.99 41.62
CA ASP A 146 4.63 -35.85 41.10
C ASP A 146 4.15 -36.07 39.65
N THR A 147 4.97 -36.76 38.84
CA THR A 147 4.70 -37.31 37.50
C THR A 147 3.35 -38.03 37.33
N THR A 148 2.95 -38.95 38.21
CA THR A 148 1.71 -39.76 38.09
C THR A 148 0.48 -38.91 38.45
N LEU A 149 0.60 -38.07 39.48
CA LEU A 149 -0.41 -37.07 39.86
C LEU A 149 -0.62 -36.03 38.76
N ILE A 150 0.47 -35.53 38.17
CA ILE A 150 0.46 -34.61 37.02
C ILE A 150 -0.19 -35.28 35.80
N ALA A 151 0.11 -36.55 35.53
CA ALA A 151 -0.52 -37.30 34.43
C ALA A 151 -2.05 -37.42 34.64
N MET A 152 -2.51 -37.77 35.84
CA MET A 152 -3.94 -37.83 36.18
C MET A 152 -4.63 -36.45 36.09
N GLN A 153 -3.94 -35.39 36.52
CA GLN A 153 -4.43 -34.01 36.45
C GLN A 153 -4.57 -33.53 34.99
N LEU A 154 -3.57 -33.79 34.14
CA LEU A 154 -3.58 -33.41 32.72
C LEU A 154 -4.65 -34.16 31.92
N ILE A 155 -4.87 -35.44 32.26
CA ILE A 155 -5.95 -36.24 31.69
C ILE A 155 -7.34 -35.65 32.02
N SER A 156 -7.52 -35.13 33.23
CA SER A 156 -8.80 -34.54 33.68
C SER A 156 -9.05 -33.14 33.12
N GLN A 157 -8.01 -32.37 32.78
CA GLN A 157 -8.15 -31.04 32.18
C GLN A 157 -8.58 -31.07 30.70
N GLN A 158 -8.41 -32.22 30.02
CA GLN A 158 -8.75 -32.39 28.60
C GLN A 158 -10.25 -32.19 28.28
N SER A 159 -11.14 -32.30 29.27
CA SER A 159 -12.59 -32.08 29.08
C SER A 159 -13.02 -30.60 29.10
N ASN A 160 -12.15 -29.68 29.51
CA ASN A 160 -12.54 -28.28 29.76
C ASN A 160 -11.98 -27.27 28.74
N ASP A 161 -11.00 -27.64 27.91
CA ASP A 161 -10.31 -26.72 26.99
C ASP A 161 -10.99 -26.54 25.62
N HIS A 162 -12.13 -27.19 25.35
CA HIS A 162 -12.71 -27.21 24.00
C HIS A 162 -13.50 -25.94 23.60
N ASP A 163 -13.69 -24.97 24.52
CA ASP A 163 -14.55 -23.80 24.30
C ASP A 163 -13.88 -22.46 24.65
N LEU A 164 -12.69 -22.18 24.10
CA LEU A 164 -12.32 -20.79 23.87
C LEU A 164 -12.72 -20.42 22.44
N PRO A 165 -13.73 -19.56 22.25
CA PRO A 165 -14.10 -19.09 20.93
C PRO A 165 -12.96 -18.22 20.42
N VAL A 166 -12.06 -18.79 19.63
CA VAL A 166 -11.33 -18.01 18.65
C VAL A 166 -12.39 -17.42 17.75
N ASN A 167 -12.72 -16.15 18.00
CA ASN A 167 -13.74 -15.36 17.33
C ASN A 167 -13.83 -15.71 15.84
N ARG A 168 -14.78 -16.59 15.50
CA ARG A 168 -15.05 -17.11 14.15
C ARG A 168 -15.86 -16.11 13.32
N ASN A 169 -15.60 -14.81 13.48
CA ASN A 169 -16.11 -13.80 12.57
C ASN A 169 -15.20 -13.70 11.33
N SER A 170 -15.27 -14.73 10.49
CA SER A 170 -14.95 -14.62 9.06
C SER A 170 -15.64 -15.73 8.26
N HIS A 171 -16.93 -15.96 8.53
CA HIS A 171 -17.83 -16.45 7.49
C HIS A 171 -18.13 -15.28 6.53
N LEU A 172 -17.12 -14.78 5.82
CA LEU A 172 -17.37 -14.19 4.50
C LEU A 172 -17.28 -15.35 3.52
N SER A 173 -18.43 -15.98 3.33
CA SER A 173 -18.68 -16.77 2.15
C SER A 173 -18.32 -15.92 0.94
N SER A 174 -17.42 -16.48 0.14
CA SER A 174 -17.42 -16.33 -1.30
C SER A 174 -18.85 -16.39 -1.83
N THR A 175 -19.42 -15.22 -2.07
CA THR A 175 -20.56 -15.00 -2.96
C THR A 175 -20.24 -13.74 -3.75
N GLY A 176 -20.03 -13.90 -5.05
CA GLY A 176 -20.11 -12.82 -6.04
C GLY A 176 -18.96 -11.81 -6.00
N LEU A 177 -17.92 -12.06 -6.78
CA LEU A 177 -17.36 -10.99 -7.59
C LEU A 177 -18.43 -10.57 -8.59
N ASP A 178 -19.39 -9.75 -8.16
CA ASP A 178 -20.23 -8.99 -9.08
C ASP A 178 -19.72 -7.56 -9.12
N ASN A 179 -19.18 -7.20 -10.28
CA ASN A 179 -18.81 -5.85 -10.65
C ASN A 179 -20.06 -4.97 -10.63
N THR A 180 -20.41 -4.38 -9.49
CA THR A 180 -21.28 -3.19 -9.49
C THR A 180 -20.39 -1.96 -9.52
N HIS A 181 -20.16 -1.54 -10.77
CA HIS A 181 -19.91 -0.19 -11.20
C HIS A 181 -20.65 0.85 -10.33
N GLU A 182 -19.99 1.42 -9.31
CA GLU A 182 -20.43 2.72 -8.76
C GLU A 182 -19.81 3.83 -9.62
N GLN A 183 -20.65 4.30 -10.52
CA GLN A 183 -20.44 5.39 -11.45
C GLN A 183 -20.58 6.70 -10.66
N ILE A 184 -19.45 7.31 -10.25
CA ILE A 184 -19.46 8.73 -9.88
C ILE A 184 -19.43 9.53 -11.19
N PRO A 185 -20.46 10.31 -11.54
CA PRO A 185 -20.53 11.01 -12.82
C PRO A 185 -19.73 12.31 -12.73
N LEU A 186 -18.52 12.30 -13.24
CA LEU A 186 -17.87 13.51 -13.75
C LEU A 186 -17.74 13.35 -15.24
N GLY A 187 -18.75 13.89 -15.93
CA GLY A 187 -18.89 13.81 -17.38
C GLY A 187 -17.74 14.51 -18.09
N ILE A 188 -17.03 13.77 -18.93
CA ILE A 188 -16.40 14.27 -20.15
C ILE A 188 -16.53 13.15 -21.19
N SER A 189 -17.59 13.20 -21.98
CA SER A 189 -17.77 12.33 -23.15
C SER A 189 -16.75 12.72 -24.24
N PHE A 190 -15.87 11.81 -24.60
CA PHE A 190 -15.22 11.82 -25.92
C PHE A 190 -15.56 10.54 -26.66
N HIS A 191 -16.49 10.69 -27.59
CA HIS A 191 -16.89 9.71 -28.59
C HIS A 191 -15.84 9.72 -29.71
N HIS A 192 -15.15 8.60 -29.96
CA HIS A 192 -14.46 8.40 -31.23
C HIS A 192 -14.95 7.12 -31.91
N GLN A 193 -15.65 7.36 -33.01
CA GLN A 193 -16.13 6.43 -33.99
C GLN A 193 -14.99 6.09 -34.96
N SER A 194 -14.70 4.81 -35.16
CA SER A 194 -14.05 4.35 -36.38
C SER A 194 -14.62 2.98 -36.75
N GLN A 195 -15.46 2.98 -37.77
CA GLN A 195 -15.86 1.78 -38.51
C GLN A 195 -14.63 1.26 -39.28
N GLN A 196 -14.50 -0.07 -39.40
CA GLN A 196 -14.39 -0.70 -40.71
C GLN A 196 -14.66 -2.20 -40.65
N MET A 197 -15.28 -2.67 -41.74
CA MET A 197 -15.99 -3.92 -41.95
C MET A 197 -15.08 -5.13 -42.14
N THR A 198 -15.58 -6.34 -41.85
CA THR A 198 -15.64 -7.45 -42.81
C THR A 198 -16.76 -8.44 -42.49
N ASN A 199 -17.24 -9.08 -43.54
CA ASN A 199 -18.52 -9.73 -43.72
C ASN A 199 -18.52 -11.23 -43.37
N THR A 200 -19.68 -11.67 -42.86
CA THR A 200 -20.45 -12.86 -43.28
C THR A 200 -19.78 -14.24 -43.24
N THR A 201 -20.30 -15.13 -42.39
CA THR A 201 -21.14 -16.26 -42.84
C THR A 201 -21.84 -16.96 -41.68
N ASN A 202 -23.15 -17.13 -41.85
CA ASN A 202 -24.04 -17.95 -41.03
C ASN A 202 -23.81 -19.44 -41.33
N SER A 203 -23.88 -20.28 -40.29
CA SER A 203 -24.52 -21.60 -40.40
C SER A 203 -24.98 -22.10 -39.03
N ASN A 204 -26.19 -22.63 -39.05
CA ASN A 204 -27.03 -23.05 -37.93
C ASN A 204 -26.53 -24.28 -37.16
N MET A 205 -27.21 -24.50 -36.01
CA MET A 205 -27.74 -25.76 -35.46
C MET A 205 -27.06 -26.40 -34.23
N SER A 206 -27.93 -26.60 -33.23
CA SER A 206 -28.02 -27.75 -32.31
C SER A 206 -27.17 -27.80 -31.03
N THR A 207 -27.84 -27.60 -29.89
CA THR A 207 -27.61 -28.30 -28.60
C THR A 207 -27.77 -29.82 -28.78
N PRO A 208 -27.20 -30.72 -27.91
CA PRO A 208 -27.26 -30.62 -26.45
C PRO A 208 -26.05 -31.13 -25.62
N ASN A 209 -26.02 -30.68 -24.36
CA ASN A 209 -25.70 -31.40 -23.12
C ASN A 209 -24.95 -32.74 -23.20
N ASN A 210 -23.73 -32.83 -22.64
CA ASN A 210 -23.33 -34.01 -21.86
C ASN A 210 -22.19 -33.72 -20.87
N ASN A 211 -22.37 -34.26 -19.67
CA ASN A 211 -21.38 -34.41 -18.61
C ASN A 211 -20.16 -35.22 -19.09
N ASN A 212 -18.96 -34.83 -18.64
CA ASN A 212 -18.04 -35.80 -18.06
C ASN A 212 -16.91 -35.15 -17.25
N ASN A 213 -16.84 -35.60 -16.00
CA ASN A 213 -15.64 -35.64 -15.19
C ASN A 213 -14.56 -36.47 -15.90
N ASN A 214 -13.32 -35.96 -15.95
CA ASN A 214 -12.17 -36.76 -15.54
C ASN A 214 -10.91 -35.91 -15.31
N GLN A 215 -10.37 -36.06 -14.11
CA GLN A 215 -8.95 -36.23 -13.78
C GLN A 215 -7.93 -35.40 -14.57
N GLN A 216 -7.36 -34.41 -13.88
CA GLN A 216 -5.93 -34.14 -14.00
C GLN A 216 -5.28 -34.10 -12.61
N GLN A 217 -4.50 -35.15 -12.36
CA GLN A 217 -3.62 -35.36 -11.24
C GLN A 217 -2.20 -35.02 -11.73
N GLN A 218 -1.56 -34.00 -11.17
CA GLN A 218 -0.10 -33.79 -11.20
C GLN A 218 0.26 -32.59 -10.33
N GLN A 219 1.34 -32.53 -9.56
CA GLN A 219 2.13 -33.48 -8.79
C GLN A 219 2.94 -32.57 -7.86
N GLN A 220 2.83 -32.76 -6.55
CA GLN A 220 3.59 -32.02 -5.55
C GLN A 220 5.04 -32.52 -5.57
N GLN A 221 6.01 -31.61 -5.60
CA GLN A 221 7.40 -31.91 -5.25
C GLN A 221 7.70 -31.24 -3.91
N ALA A 222 7.78 -32.05 -2.86
CA ALA A 222 8.34 -31.68 -1.58
C ALA A 222 9.76 -32.24 -1.51
N SER A 223 10.75 -31.35 -1.44
CA SER A 223 12.15 -31.70 -1.19
C SER A 223 12.36 -31.87 0.31
N ALA A 224 12.52 -33.12 0.75
CA ALA A 224 12.91 -33.47 2.10
C ALA A 224 14.42 -33.28 2.30
N MET A 225 14.83 -32.45 3.25
CA MET A 225 16.19 -32.45 3.78
C MET A 225 16.24 -33.22 5.10
N ASN A 226 17.03 -34.30 5.09
CA ASN A 226 17.41 -35.09 6.24
C ASN A 226 18.30 -34.28 7.19
N ILE A 227 18.03 -34.31 8.50
CA ILE A 227 18.98 -33.91 9.55
C ILE A 227 19.01 -35.02 10.62
N PRO A 228 20.20 -35.50 11.05
CA PRO A 228 20.31 -36.61 12.01
C PRO A 228 20.05 -36.18 13.45
N LYS A 229 19.50 -37.11 14.24
CA LYS A 229 19.36 -37.01 15.70
C LYS A 229 20.66 -37.44 16.38
N THR A 230 21.28 -36.56 17.16
CA THR A 230 22.25 -36.95 18.21
C THR A 230 21.92 -36.23 19.51
N MET A 231 21.76 -37.00 20.57
CA MET A 231 21.46 -36.53 21.92
C MET A 231 22.65 -35.79 22.56
N GLY A 232 22.34 -34.79 23.37
CA GLY A 232 23.28 -34.13 24.28
C GLY A 232 22.55 -33.16 25.20
N SER A 233 22.27 -33.60 26.42
CA SER A 233 21.71 -32.81 27.52
C SER A 233 22.80 -31.89 28.11
N MET A 234 22.51 -30.58 28.25
CA MET A 234 22.79 -29.79 29.45
C MET A 234 22.37 -28.31 29.28
N GLY A 235 21.60 -27.84 30.26
CA GLY A 235 21.59 -26.49 30.85
C GLY A 235 21.84 -25.25 29.98
N SER A 236 20.82 -24.40 29.85
CA SER A 236 20.73 -23.11 30.57
C SER A 236 19.59 -22.28 30.00
N ASN A 237 18.68 -21.85 30.88
CA ASN A 237 17.67 -20.85 30.58
C ASN A 237 18.38 -19.53 30.27
N LEU A 238 18.62 -19.24 29.00
CA LEU A 238 18.90 -17.90 28.51
C LEU A 238 17.93 -17.60 27.38
N ASP A 239 17.28 -16.44 27.49
CA ASP A 239 16.47 -15.78 26.47
C ASP A 239 15.10 -16.35 26.09
N ARG A 240 14.18 -16.32 27.08
CA ARG A 240 12.74 -16.13 26.80
C ARG A 240 12.26 -14.75 27.26
N ALA A 241 12.91 -13.68 26.78
CA ALA A 241 12.53 -12.31 27.10
C ALA A 241 12.68 -11.29 25.95
N SER A 242 12.67 -11.74 24.69
CA SER A 242 12.53 -10.85 23.52
C SER A 242 11.28 -11.23 22.73
N PHE A 243 10.56 -10.21 22.24
CA PHE A 243 9.42 -10.28 21.31
C PHE A 243 7.99 -10.32 21.86
N ARG A 244 7.72 -9.74 23.03
CA ARG A 244 6.43 -9.05 23.24
C ARG A 244 6.65 -7.54 23.28
N GLN A 245 6.98 -6.96 22.12
CA GLN A 245 6.92 -5.51 21.98
C GLN A 245 5.45 -5.10 22.12
N GLN A 246 5.07 -4.63 23.32
CA GLN A 246 3.78 -3.97 23.46
C GLN A 246 3.72 -2.79 22.48
N PRO A 247 2.60 -2.63 21.76
CA PRO A 247 2.47 -1.53 20.81
C PRO A 247 2.76 -0.20 21.53
N PRO A 248 3.56 0.69 20.93
CA PRO A 248 3.95 1.96 21.55
C PRO A 248 2.70 2.74 22.00
N PRO A 249 2.72 3.39 23.17
CA PRO A 249 1.57 4.14 23.64
C PRO A 249 1.17 5.21 22.62
N MET A 250 -0.11 5.19 22.21
CA MET A 250 -0.67 6.13 21.25
C MET A 250 -1.33 7.32 21.95
N LYS A 251 -1.49 8.44 21.24
CA LYS A 251 -2.29 9.61 21.67
C LYS A 251 -3.29 9.97 20.58
N THR A 252 -4.43 10.54 20.95
CA THR A 252 -5.43 11.01 20.00
C THR A 252 -5.09 12.41 19.49
N CYS A 253 -5.12 12.62 18.16
CA CYS A 253 -4.98 13.94 17.56
C CYS A 253 -6.15 14.86 17.97
N GLN A 254 -5.87 16.08 18.43
CA GLN A 254 -6.93 17.03 18.84
C GLN A 254 -7.75 17.60 17.67
N SER A 255 -7.26 17.48 16.42
CA SER A 255 -7.95 18.03 15.24
C SER A 255 -8.80 16.99 14.52
N CYS A 256 -8.26 15.82 14.21
CA CYS A 256 -8.98 14.77 13.47
C CYS A 256 -9.34 13.54 14.32
N GLN A 257 -9.00 13.54 15.61
CA GLN A 257 -9.32 12.46 16.56
C GLN A 257 -8.75 11.08 16.22
N GLN A 258 -7.81 11.00 15.28
CA GLN A 258 -7.11 9.76 14.94
C GLN A 258 -5.99 9.44 15.93
N GLN A 259 -5.70 8.16 16.14
CA GLN A 259 -4.59 7.72 16.97
C GLN A 259 -3.26 7.97 16.27
N ILE A 260 -2.34 8.67 16.95
CA ILE A 260 -1.00 9.00 16.47
C ILE A 260 0.03 8.62 17.54
N HIS A 261 1.29 8.40 17.16
CA HIS A 261 2.36 8.10 18.11
C HIS A 261 2.47 9.19 19.20
N ARG A 262 2.64 8.83 20.48
CA ARG A 262 2.60 9.77 21.62
C ARG A 262 3.59 10.93 21.50
N ASN A 263 4.73 10.71 20.85
CA ASN A 263 5.76 11.73 20.63
C ASN A 263 5.71 12.40 19.25
N ALA A 264 4.71 12.12 18.40
CA ALA A 264 4.60 12.76 17.08
C ALA A 264 4.36 14.28 17.24
N PRO A 265 5.19 15.14 16.62
CA PRO A 265 5.03 16.61 16.71
C PRO A 265 3.89 17.13 15.83
N ILE A 266 3.54 16.40 14.77
CA ILE A 266 2.51 16.73 13.79
C ILE A 266 1.71 15.46 13.49
N CYS A 267 0.39 15.59 13.29
CA CYS A 267 -0.45 14.48 12.86
C CYS A 267 -0.10 14.09 11.40
N PRO A 268 0.22 12.82 11.10
CA PRO A 268 0.53 12.42 9.72
C PRO A 268 -0.67 12.55 8.79
N ILE A 269 -1.89 12.43 9.34
CA ILE A 269 -3.16 12.46 8.60
C ILE A 269 -3.56 13.90 8.26
N CYS A 270 -3.79 14.76 9.26
CA CYS A 270 -4.32 16.11 9.03
C CYS A 270 -3.28 17.23 9.11
N LYS A 271 -2.00 16.91 9.35
CA LYS A 271 -0.89 17.86 9.50
C LYS A 271 -1.05 18.90 10.61
N ALA A 272 -2.05 18.77 11.48
CA ALA A 272 -2.18 19.63 12.65
C ALA A 272 -1.04 19.38 13.67
N LYS A 273 -0.52 20.45 14.28
CA LYS A 273 0.49 20.38 15.35
C LYS A 273 -0.11 19.71 16.58
N SER A 274 0.56 18.67 17.08
CA SER A 274 0.17 18.00 18.31
C SER A 274 0.80 18.71 19.51
N ARG A 275 -0.02 19.28 20.39
CA ARG A 275 0.44 19.87 21.65
C ARG A 275 0.40 18.80 22.76
N SER A 276 1.51 18.64 23.49
CA SER A 276 1.53 17.80 24.69
C SER A 276 0.62 18.39 25.76
N ARG A 277 -0.17 17.54 26.44
CA ARG A 277 -1.02 17.98 27.58
C ARG A 277 -0.22 18.37 28.81
N ASN A 278 1.09 18.05 28.87
CA ASN A 278 1.94 18.36 30.02
C ASN A 278 3.20 19.15 29.57
N PRO A 279 3.10 20.47 29.34
CA PRO A 279 4.26 21.29 28.99
C PRO A 279 5.25 21.34 30.16
N LYS A 280 6.52 20.99 29.91
CA LYS A 280 7.59 21.15 30.90
C LYS A 280 7.70 22.64 31.26
N LYS A 281 7.56 22.96 32.55
CA LYS A 281 7.67 24.33 33.07
C LYS A 281 9.04 24.92 32.66
N PRO A 282 9.09 26.15 32.12
CA PRO A 282 10.35 26.79 31.79
C PRO A 282 11.20 27.00 33.05
N LYS A 283 12.44 26.54 33.01
CA LYS A 283 13.42 26.72 34.09
C LYS A 283 13.79 28.20 34.15
N ARG A 284 13.45 28.90 35.24
CA ARG A 284 13.81 30.32 35.44
C ARG A 284 15.34 30.43 35.37
N ARG A 285 15.86 31.28 34.47
CA ARG A 285 17.28 31.63 34.43
C ARG A 285 17.54 32.64 35.55
N HIS A 286 18.48 32.31 36.43
CA HIS A 286 19.00 33.22 37.44
C HIS A 286 19.81 34.30 36.71
N THR A 287 19.40 35.56 36.81
CA THR A 287 20.19 36.70 36.37
C THR A 287 21.01 37.17 37.56
N ASP A 288 22.27 36.81 37.60
CA ASP A 288 23.23 37.40 38.52
C ASP A 288 23.62 38.78 37.95
N VAL A 289 23.11 39.82 38.61
CA VAL A 289 23.59 41.20 38.45
C VAL A 289 24.50 41.45 39.63
N HIS A 290 25.80 41.53 39.37
CA HIS A 290 26.76 42.14 40.30
C HIS A 290 27.32 43.40 39.64
N PRO A 291 27.28 44.56 40.30
CA PRO A 291 28.17 45.67 39.97
C PRO A 291 29.61 45.38 40.43
#